data_AF-A0A529LNL0-F1
#
_entry.id   AF-A0A529LNL0-F1
#
_cell.length_a   1.000
_cell.length_b   1.000
_cell.length_c   1.000
_cell.angle_alpha   90.00
_cell.angle_beta   90.00
_cell.angle_gamma   90.00
#
_symmetry.space_group_name_H-M   'P 1'
#
loop_
_entity.id
_entity.type
_entity.pdbx_description
1 polymer ?
#
loop_
_entity_poly.entity_id
_entity_poly.type
_entity_poly.pdbx_seq_one_letter_code
_entity_poly.pdbx_strand_id
1 'polypeptide(L)'
;DLRFLGRLHNVEEALHAIGLARDIFPRLSFDLIYARPGQTPEAWGAELEQAIGYAVDHLSLYQLTIEEGTPFHALYAAKKFTLPDNDHAADLYALTQEVTAGHGLPAYEISNHARPGAESRHNLTYWRYGEYVGVGPGAHGRFVENGRRTVTIAERMP
;
A
#
# COMPACT_ATOMS: atom_id res chain seq x y z
N ASP A 1 16.85 -2.03 3.52
CA ASP A 1 15.52 -1.42 3.33
C ASP A 1 14.58 -1.64 4.53
N LEU A 2 14.25 -2.87 4.90
CA LEU A 2 13.30 -3.14 6.00
C LEU A 2 13.66 -2.50 7.36
N ARG A 3 14.94 -2.56 7.77
CA ARG A 3 15.41 -1.88 8.99
C ARG A 3 15.25 -0.36 8.93
N PHE A 4 15.48 0.24 7.76
CA PHE A 4 15.26 1.68 7.56
C PHE A 4 13.78 2.02 7.73
N LEU A 5 12.88 1.21 7.17
CA LEU A 5 11.43 1.33 7.32
C LEU A 5 10.90 0.94 8.72
N GLY A 6 11.79 0.67 9.69
CA GLY A 6 11.40 0.27 11.05
C GLY A 6 10.68 -1.07 11.14
N ARG A 7 10.83 -1.95 10.14
CA ARG A 7 10.19 -3.27 10.15
C ARG A 7 10.98 -4.24 11.02
N LEU A 8 10.26 -4.99 11.86
CA LEU A 8 10.83 -5.98 12.77
C LEU A 8 11.12 -7.33 12.08
N HIS A 9 10.50 -7.59 10.92
CA HIS A 9 10.72 -8.79 10.14
C HIS A 9 11.86 -8.62 9.12
N ASN A 10 12.37 -9.74 8.63
CA ASN A 10 13.31 -9.81 7.51
C ASN A 10 12.63 -10.35 6.23
N VAL A 11 13.41 -10.40 5.13
CA VAL A 11 12.90 -10.82 3.81
C VAL A 11 12.46 -12.28 3.80
N GLU A 12 13.21 -13.18 4.45
CA GLU A 12 12.89 -14.61 4.52
C GLU A 12 11.56 -14.84 5.25
N GLU A 13 11.35 -14.15 6.37
CA GLU A 13 10.09 -14.20 7.12
C GLU A 13 8.91 -13.69 6.31
N ALA A 14 9.09 -12.59 5.56
CA ALA A 14 8.06 -12.04 4.70
C ALA A 14 7.69 -13.02 3.56
N LEU A 15 8.69 -13.59 2.87
CA LEU A 15 8.46 -14.53 1.78
C LEU A 15 7.83 -15.84 2.28
N HIS A 16 8.24 -16.32 3.46
CA HIS A 16 7.61 -17.49 4.07
C HIS A 16 6.14 -17.23 4.42
N ALA A 17 5.83 -16.05 4.98
CA ALA A 17 4.45 -15.67 5.28
C ALA A 17 3.58 -15.54 4.00
N ILE A 18 4.12 -14.96 2.92
CA ILE A 18 3.44 -14.88 1.63
C ILE A 18 3.18 -16.28 1.06
N GLY A 19 4.17 -17.17 1.11
CA GLY A 19 4.03 -18.55 0.67
C GLY A 19 2.94 -19.29 1.44
N LEU A 20 2.94 -19.19 2.77
CA LEU A 20 1.92 -19.80 3.61
C LEU A 20 0.52 -19.22 3.35
N ALA A 21 0.41 -17.90 3.19
CA ALA A 21 -0.87 -17.25 2.88
C ALA A 21 -1.43 -17.74 1.54
N ARG A 22 -0.58 -17.97 0.55
CA ARG A 22 -0.98 -18.51 -0.76
C ARG A 22 -1.54 -19.93 -0.67
N ASP A 23 -0.98 -20.76 0.19
CA ASP A 23 -1.43 -22.14 0.34
C ASP A 23 -2.77 -22.23 1.11
N ILE A 24 -3.10 -21.22 1.91
CA ILE A 24 -4.30 -21.18 2.75
C ILE A 24 -5.44 -20.40 2.10
N PHE A 25 -5.15 -19.22 1.54
CA PHE A 25 -6.16 -18.28 1.09
C PHE A 25 -6.30 -18.28 -0.44
N PRO A 26 -7.54 -18.23 -0.95
CA PRO A 26 -7.79 -18.22 -2.39
C PRO A 26 -7.37 -16.91 -3.07
N ARG A 27 -7.18 -15.84 -2.29
CA ARG A 27 -6.68 -14.54 -2.74
C ARG A 27 -5.82 -13.91 -1.65
N LEU A 28 -4.76 -13.23 -2.06
CA LEU A 28 -3.86 -12.52 -1.16
C LEU A 28 -3.41 -11.20 -1.79
N SER A 29 -3.06 -10.25 -0.93
CA SER A 29 -2.27 -9.07 -1.28
C SER A 29 -1.11 -8.95 -0.30
N PHE A 30 -0.04 -8.30 -0.72
CA PHE A 30 0.97 -7.78 0.17
C PHE A 30 1.42 -6.40 -0.31
N ASP A 31 2.05 -5.68 0.62
CA ASP A 31 2.30 -4.26 0.46
C ASP A 31 3.79 -4.00 0.26
N LEU A 32 4.11 -3.12 -0.69
CA LEU A 32 5.43 -2.56 -0.89
C LEU A 32 5.38 -1.05 -0.75
N ILE A 33 6.50 -0.48 -0.31
CA ILE A 33 6.70 0.96 -0.24
C ILE A 33 7.81 1.35 -1.22
N TYR A 34 7.52 2.17 -2.22
CA TYR A 34 8.48 2.70 -3.19
C TYR A 34 8.80 4.18 -2.95
N ALA A 35 9.64 4.76 -3.81
CA ALA A 35 10.23 6.10 -3.63
C ALA A 35 11.00 6.21 -2.30
N ARG A 36 11.71 5.14 -1.95
CA ARG A 36 12.59 5.10 -0.77
C ARG A 36 13.87 5.91 -1.06
N PRO A 37 14.57 6.42 -0.04
CA PRO A 37 15.83 7.14 -0.24
C PRO A 37 16.83 6.36 -1.09
N GLY A 38 17.29 6.97 -2.19
CA GLY A 38 18.27 6.37 -3.10
C GLY A 38 17.74 5.25 -4.00
N GLN A 39 16.43 4.98 -4.02
CA GLN A 39 15.85 3.95 -4.88
C GLN A 39 15.85 4.42 -6.35
N THR A 40 16.47 3.63 -7.24
CA THR A 40 16.49 3.93 -8.68
C THR A 40 15.34 3.22 -9.42
N PRO A 41 14.94 3.70 -10.62
CA PRO A 41 13.95 3.01 -11.45
C PRO A 41 14.34 1.56 -11.77
N GLU A 42 15.60 1.29 -12.07
CA GLU A 42 16.07 -0.07 -12.39
C GLU A 42 15.95 -1.00 -11.19
N ALA A 43 16.33 -0.52 -10.01
CA ALA A 43 16.21 -1.30 -8.77
C ALA A 43 14.74 -1.55 -8.42
N TRP A 44 13.88 -0.54 -8.60
CA TRP A 44 12.45 -0.68 -8.34
C TRP A 44 11.77 -1.64 -9.32
N GLY A 45 12.09 -1.54 -10.62
CA GLY A 45 11.59 -2.45 -11.63
C GLY A 45 11.95 -3.90 -11.33
N ALA A 46 13.21 -4.17 -10.97
CA ALA A 46 13.64 -5.52 -10.59
C ALA A 46 12.92 -6.05 -9.34
N GLU A 47 12.70 -5.20 -8.34
CA GLU A 47 11.94 -5.55 -7.12
C GLU A 47 10.46 -5.83 -7.44
N LEU A 48 9.84 -5.03 -8.31
CA LEU A 48 8.47 -5.23 -8.78
C LEU A 48 8.30 -6.55 -9.54
N GLU A 49 9.21 -6.85 -10.46
CA GLU A 49 9.19 -8.13 -11.21
C GLU A 49 9.25 -9.33 -10.26
N GLN A 50 10.12 -9.27 -9.24
CA GLN A 50 10.16 -10.31 -8.21
C GLN A 50 8.87 -10.37 -7.41
N ALA A 51 8.34 -9.23 -6.98
CA ALA A 51 7.11 -9.13 -6.21
C ALA A 51 5.91 -9.71 -6.96
N ILE A 52 5.77 -9.40 -8.25
CA ILE A 52 4.71 -9.92 -9.10
C ILE A 52 4.82 -11.45 -9.24
N GLY A 53 6.04 -12.00 -9.27
CA GLY A 53 6.25 -13.45 -9.24
C GLY A 53 5.70 -14.14 -7.97
N TYR A 54 5.62 -13.40 -6.86
CA TYR A 54 4.98 -13.88 -5.62
C TYR A 54 3.49 -13.54 -5.55
N ALA A 55 3.08 -12.45 -6.19
CA ALA A 55 1.71 -11.97 -6.20
C ALA A 55 0.86 -12.78 -7.17
N VAL A 56 -0.14 -13.49 -6.64
CA VAL A 56 -1.06 -14.27 -7.50
C VAL A 56 -2.04 -13.32 -8.20
N ASP A 57 -2.65 -12.41 -7.42
CA ASP A 57 -3.83 -11.65 -7.89
C ASP A 57 -3.81 -10.15 -7.60
N HIS A 58 -3.07 -9.71 -6.57
CA HIS A 58 -3.20 -8.35 -6.04
C HIS A 58 -1.91 -7.87 -5.35
N LEU A 59 -1.56 -6.60 -5.54
CA LEU A 59 -0.46 -5.89 -4.89
C LEU A 59 -0.92 -4.52 -4.41
N SER A 60 -0.38 -4.08 -3.27
CA SER A 60 -0.51 -2.69 -2.80
C SER A 60 0.86 -2.00 -2.86
N LEU A 61 0.99 -0.94 -3.65
CA LEU A 61 2.24 -0.26 -3.96
C LEU A 61 2.13 1.21 -3.53
N TYR A 62 2.67 1.53 -2.35
CA TYR A 62 2.56 2.85 -1.74
C TYR A 62 3.82 3.66 -1.94
N GLN A 63 3.68 4.94 -2.31
CA GLN A 63 4.79 5.87 -2.23
C GLN A 63 5.13 6.15 -0.77
N LEU A 64 6.41 6.19 -0.41
CA LEU A 64 6.83 6.65 0.91
C LEU A 64 6.45 8.12 1.10
N THR A 65 5.49 8.40 1.98
CA THR A 65 5.13 9.76 2.43
C THR A 65 5.61 10.01 3.86
N ILE A 66 5.93 11.26 4.16
CA ILE A 66 6.33 11.68 5.51
C ILE A 66 5.10 12.29 6.20
N GLU A 67 4.51 11.52 7.10
CA GLU A 67 3.34 11.94 7.87
C GLU A 67 3.74 12.61 9.18
N GLU A 68 3.10 13.74 9.50
CA GLU A 68 3.32 14.44 10.76
C GLU A 68 3.05 13.55 11.98
N GLY A 69 3.85 13.71 13.03
CA GLY A 69 3.75 12.91 14.25
C GLY A 69 4.36 11.50 14.17
N THR A 70 4.95 11.12 13.03
CA THR A 70 5.67 9.85 12.90
C THR A 70 7.17 9.97 13.22
N PRO A 71 7.87 8.86 13.57
CA PRO A 71 9.33 8.87 13.69
C PRO A 71 10.03 9.33 12.41
N PHE A 72 9.47 9.03 11.25
CA PHE A 72 10.01 9.46 9.95
C PHE A 72 9.95 10.98 9.78
N HIS A 73 8.90 11.63 10.27
CA HIS A 73 8.82 13.09 10.29
C HIS A 73 9.94 13.73 11.11
N ALA A 74 10.21 13.20 12.30
CA ALA A 74 11.32 13.69 13.14
C ALA A 74 12.70 13.50 12.47
N LEU A 75 12.93 12.33 11.87
CA LEU A 75 14.19 12.02 11.18
C LEU A 75 14.38 12.87 9.91
N TYR A 76 13.32 13.09 9.14
CA TYR A 76 13.33 13.92 7.95
C TYR A 76 13.58 15.39 8.29
N ALA A 77 12.89 15.93 9.31
CA ALA A 77 13.12 17.29 9.80
C ALA A 77 14.57 17.49 10.30
N ALA A 78 15.16 16.45 10.91
CA ALA A 78 16.56 16.43 11.31
C ALA A 78 17.55 16.14 10.15
N LYS A 79 17.08 16.08 8.90
CA LYS A 79 17.86 15.83 7.67
C LYS A 79 18.69 14.55 7.74
N LYS A 80 18.17 13.50 8.39
CA LYS A 80 18.84 12.19 8.49
C LYS A 80 18.75 11.36 7.21
N PHE A 81 17.83 11.70 6.32
CA PHE A 81 17.72 11.16 4.96
C PHE A 81 16.98 12.18 4.08
N THR A 82 16.99 11.96 2.78
CA THR A 82 16.23 12.73 1.79
C THR A 82 15.28 11.80 1.04
N LEU A 83 14.13 12.32 0.63
CA LEU A 83 13.28 11.64 -0.32
C LEU A 83 13.71 11.96 -1.75
N PRO A 84 13.34 11.12 -2.73
CA PRO A 84 13.37 11.53 -4.13
C PRO A 84 12.61 12.84 -4.35
N ASP A 85 13.04 13.62 -5.33
CA ASP A 85 12.25 14.75 -5.79
C ASP A 85 10.98 14.28 -6.52
N ASN A 86 10.10 15.22 -6.85
CA ASN A 86 8.80 14.91 -7.45
C ASN A 86 8.93 14.27 -8.83
N ASP A 87 9.95 14.63 -9.61
CA ASP A 87 10.14 14.09 -10.97
C ASP A 87 10.59 12.64 -10.87
N HIS A 88 11.56 12.34 -10.01
CA HIS A 88 12.02 10.97 -9.77
C HIS A 88 10.93 10.09 -9.15
N ALA A 89 10.13 10.64 -8.22
CA ALA A 89 8.98 9.92 -7.66
C ALA A 89 7.91 9.63 -8.72
N ALA A 90 7.67 10.57 -9.65
CA ALA A 90 6.76 10.38 -10.78
C ALA A 90 7.26 9.32 -11.77
N ASP A 91 8.57 9.26 -12.03
CA ASP A 91 9.18 8.22 -12.86
C ASP A 91 8.97 6.83 -12.25
N LEU A 92 9.18 6.70 -10.93
CA LEU A 92 8.92 5.45 -10.21
C LEU A 92 7.44 5.06 -10.24
N TYR A 93 6.53 6.02 -10.13
CA TYR A 93 5.10 5.78 -10.26
C TYR A 93 4.74 5.31 -11.68
N ALA A 94 5.22 6.01 -12.72
CA ALA A 94 4.97 5.64 -14.11
C ALA A 94 5.49 4.23 -14.44
N LEU A 95 6.70 3.90 -13.99
CA LEU A 95 7.27 2.55 -14.10
C LEU A 95 6.39 1.51 -13.40
N THR A 96 5.87 1.83 -12.22
CA THR A 96 4.95 0.96 -11.48
C THR A 96 3.72 0.63 -12.32
N GLN A 97 3.09 1.65 -12.91
CA GLN A 97 1.91 1.47 -13.76
C GLN A 97 2.22 0.62 -14.99
N GLU A 98 3.35 0.87 -15.65
CA GLU A 98 3.77 0.13 -16.85
C GLU A 98 3.98 -1.36 -16.55
N VAL A 99 4.82 -1.66 -15.55
CA VAL A 99 5.17 -3.04 -15.20
C VAL A 99 3.93 -3.82 -14.75
N THR A 100 3.16 -3.27 -13.80
CA THR A 100 1.98 -3.97 -13.28
C THR A 100 0.91 -4.21 -14.36
N ALA A 101 0.65 -3.23 -15.24
CA ALA A 101 -0.25 -3.40 -16.37
C ALA A 101 0.25 -4.46 -17.36
N GLY A 102 1.56 -4.50 -17.65
CA GLY A 102 2.19 -5.51 -18.49
C GLY A 102 2.00 -6.95 -17.99
N HIS A 103 1.87 -7.13 -16.67
CA HIS A 103 1.62 -8.43 -16.01
C HIS A 103 0.13 -8.74 -15.74
N GLY A 104 -0.78 -7.90 -16.26
CA GLY A 104 -2.22 -8.07 -16.09
C GLY A 104 -2.72 -7.74 -14.68
N LEU A 105 -2.01 -6.86 -13.97
CA LEU A 105 -2.38 -6.28 -12.68
C LEU A 105 -2.64 -4.77 -12.87
N PRO A 106 -3.67 -4.35 -13.63
CA PRO A 106 -3.97 -2.93 -13.78
C PRO A 106 -4.28 -2.27 -12.42
N ALA A 107 -3.95 -0.99 -12.31
CA ALA A 107 -4.37 -0.17 -11.18
C ALA A 107 -5.90 -0.01 -11.17
N TYR A 108 -6.55 -0.27 -10.03
CA TYR A 108 -7.98 0.03 -9.84
C TYR A 108 -8.22 1.24 -8.92
N GLU A 109 -7.19 1.68 -8.21
CA GLU A 109 -7.07 2.95 -7.49
C GLU A 109 -5.57 3.34 -7.40
N ILE A 110 -5.20 4.36 -6.61
CA ILE A 110 -3.86 4.99 -6.67
C ILE A 110 -2.71 4.04 -6.32
N SER A 111 -2.89 3.17 -5.33
CA SER A 111 -1.83 2.36 -4.72
C SER A 111 -2.09 0.85 -4.81
N ASN A 112 -3.04 0.38 -5.59
CA ASN A 112 -3.47 -1.02 -5.59
C ASN A 112 -3.76 -1.48 -7.01
N HIS A 113 -3.19 -2.65 -7.29
CA HIS A 113 -3.06 -3.22 -8.61
C HIS A 113 -3.52 -4.66 -8.51
N ALA A 114 -4.49 -5.04 -9.32
CA ALA A 114 -5.09 -6.36 -9.19
C ALA A 114 -5.53 -6.91 -10.54
N ARG A 115 -5.55 -8.24 -10.65
CA ARG A 115 -6.20 -8.89 -11.78
C ARG A 115 -7.68 -8.52 -11.75
N PRO A 116 -8.34 -8.36 -12.91
CA PRO A 116 -9.78 -8.13 -12.96
C PRO A 116 -10.54 -9.18 -12.14
N GLY A 117 -11.38 -8.73 -11.19
CA GLY A 117 -12.12 -9.59 -10.25
C GLY A 117 -11.39 -9.90 -8.93
N ALA A 118 -10.11 -9.55 -8.81
CA ALA A 118 -9.33 -9.70 -7.58
C ALA A 118 -9.26 -8.41 -6.75
N GLU A 119 -9.91 -7.33 -7.17
CA GLU A 119 -9.87 -6.04 -6.50
C GLU A 119 -10.38 -6.13 -5.04
N SER A 120 -9.75 -5.38 -4.14
CA SER A 120 -10.21 -5.29 -2.76
C SER A 120 -11.59 -4.63 -2.69
N ARG A 121 -12.61 -5.43 -2.36
CA ARG A 121 -13.97 -4.96 -2.08
C ARG A 121 -13.99 -3.88 -1.00
N HIS A 122 -13.11 -3.99 -0.01
CA HIS A 122 -12.99 -3.02 1.06
C HIS A 122 -12.49 -1.67 0.53
N ASN A 123 -11.37 -1.66 -0.21
CA ASN A 123 -10.81 -0.43 -0.78
C ASN A 123 -11.80 0.21 -1.76
N LEU A 124 -12.42 -0.59 -2.64
CA LEU A 124 -13.43 -0.10 -3.58
C LEU A 124 -14.65 0.51 -2.88
N THR A 125 -15.03 -0.02 -1.72
CA THR A 125 -16.14 0.56 -0.93
C THR A 125 -15.79 1.97 -0.48
N TYR A 126 -14.55 2.22 -0.05
CA TYR A 126 -14.13 3.58 0.32
C TYR A 126 -14.04 4.51 -0.88
N TRP A 127 -13.35 4.09 -1.94
CA TRP A 127 -13.13 4.91 -3.14
C TRP A 127 -14.41 5.27 -3.88
N ARG A 128 -15.43 4.39 -3.83
CA ARG A 128 -16.74 4.64 -4.45
C ARG A 128 -17.75 5.28 -3.51
N TYR A 129 -17.31 5.74 -2.33
CA TYR A 129 -18.20 6.29 -1.31
C TYR A 129 -19.39 5.37 -1.01
N GLY A 130 -19.11 4.09 -0.82
CA GLY A 130 -20.05 3.08 -0.36
C GLY A 130 -20.37 3.20 1.13
N GLU A 131 -21.10 2.21 1.63
CA GLU A 131 -21.54 2.15 3.03
C GLU A 131 -20.71 1.15 3.83
N TYR A 132 -20.28 1.56 5.01
CA TYR A 132 -19.50 0.74 5.92
C TYR A 132 -19.68 1.20 7.36
N VAL A 133 -19.58 0.25 8.29
CA VAL A 133 -19.56 0.50 9.72
C VAL A 133 -18.11 0.47 10.20
N GLY A 134 -17.70 1.51 10.92
CA GLY A 134 -16.39 1.57 11.56
C GLY A 134 -16.44 1.04 12.98
N VAL A 135 -15.56 0.09 13.31
CA VAL A 135 -15.45 -0.47 14.67
C VAL A 135 -13.99 -0.47 15.11
N GLY A 136 -13.74 0.02 16.32
CA GLY A 136 -12.42 0.06 16.96
C GLY A 136 -11.79 1.46 17.00
N PRO A 137 -10.65 1.60 17.69
CA PRO A 137 -9.92 2.87 17.81
C PRO A 137 -9.59 3.50 16.46
N GLY A 138 -9.87 4.79 16.30
CA GLY A 138 -9.62 5.56 15.06
C GLY A 138 -10.50 5.19 13.87
N ALA A 139 -11.45 4.26 14.03
CA ALA A 139 -12.32 3.83 12.94
C ALA A 139 -13.26 4.95 12.49
N HIS A 140 -13.47 5.04 11.18
CA HIS A 140 -14.51 5.85 10.57
C HIS A 140 -15.64 4.94 10.11
N GLY A 141 -16.87 5.42 10.14
CA GLY A 141 -18.04 4.75 9.58
C GLY A 141 -18.83 5.72 8.71
N ARG A 142 -19.47 5.20 7.67
CA ARG A 142 -20.31 5.97 6.74
C ARG A 142 -21.45 5.09 6.25
N PHE A 143 -22.68 5.38 6.64
CA PHE A 143 -23.85 4.57 6.25
C PHE A 143 -25.12 5.43 6.18
N VAL A 144 -26.19 4.91 5.59
CA VAL A 144 -27.51 5.54 5.60
C VAL A 144 -28.34 4.95 6.72
N GLU A 145 -28.87 5.82 7.57
CA GLU A 145 -29.82 5.47 8.61
C GLU A 145 -31.00 6.45 8.54
N ASN A 146 -32.23 5.94 8.51
CA ASN A 146 -33.45 6.75 8.42
C ASN A 146 -33.44 7.76 7.24
N GLY A 147 -32.89 7.35 6.08
CA GLY A 147 -32.77 8.19 4.89
C GLY A 147 -31.74 9.31 4.99
N ARG A 148 -30.90 9.33 6.04
CA ARG A 148 -29.83 10.32 6.24
C ARG A 148 -28.48 9.65 6.21
N ARG A 149 -27.49 10.33 5.64
CA ARG A 149 -26.09 9.88 5.70
C ARG A 149 -25.54 10.17 7.09
N THR A 150 -25.15 9.12 7.79
CA THR A 150 -24.48 9.19 9.09
C THR A 150 -23.00 8.92 8.90
N VAL A 151 -22.17 9.72 9.57
CA VAL A 151 -20.72 9.53 9.66
C VAL A 151 -20.35 9.37 11.13
N THR A 152 -19.60 8.33 11.44
CA THR A 152 -19.09 8.06 12.79
C THR A 152 -17.57 8.16 12.79
N ILE A 153 -16.99 8.72 13.85
CA ILE A 153 -15.54 8.85 14.04
C ILE A 153 -15.23 8.37 15.46
N ALA A 154 -14.46 7.29 15.57
CA ALA A 154 -13.95 6.83 16.85
C ALA A 154 -12.66 7.57 17.21
N GLU A 155 -12.45 7.81 18.51
CA GLU A 155 -11.22 8.42 19.00
C GLU A 155 -9.99 7.57 18.64
N ARG A 156 -8.91 8.23 18.22
CA ARG A 156 -7.70 7.58 17.71
C ARG A 156 -6.83 6.97 18.81
N MET A 157 -6.87 7.54 20.01
CA MET A 157 -6.14 7.06 21.19
C MET A 157 -7.11 6.98 22.40
N PRO A 158 -8.04 6.02 22.40
CA PRO A 158 -8.95 5.79 23.52
C PRO A 158 -8.25 5.14 24.72
#